data_AF-A0AAV6TPA3-F1
#
_entry.id   AF-A0AAV6TPA3-F1
#
_cell.length_a   1.000
_cell.length_b   1.000
_cell.length_c   1.000
_cell.angle_alpha   90.00
_cell.angle_beta   90.00
_cell.angle_gamma   90.00
#
_symmetry.space_group_name_H-M   'P 1'
#
loop_
_entity.id
_entity.type
_entity.pdbx_description
1 polymer ?
#
loop_
_entity_poly.entity_id
_entity_poly.type
_entity_poly.pdbx_seq_one_letter_code
_entity_poly.pdbx_strand_id
1 'polypeptide(L)'
;MVICRLKIRIMEFEDVLEKTGGFGKFQKKLTVLFLIPINFFLPWFWMNKIFMLSVPQHWCDVPEFSLSNLSIAEQRHLISPPSDPSCSMFNLSYARMVQEGRFEIPNDAEIIPCRAGWQYDTENYDETAASK
;
A
#
# COMPACT_ATOMS: atom_id res chain seq x y z
N MET A 1 65.45 27.03 21.78
CA MET A 1 64.20 27.20 21.01
C MET A 1 63.17 26.23 21.56
N VAL A 2 62.40 26.65 22.57
CA VAL A 2 61.38 25.80 23.20
C VAL A 2 60.12 25.91 22.35
N ILE A 3 59.87 24.90 21.53
CA ILE A 3 58.61 24.78 20.79
C ILE A 3 57.57 24.37 21.82
N CYS A 4 56.86 25.35 22.40
CA CYS A 4 55.65 25.10 23.15
C CYS A 4 54.61 24.55 22.17
N ARG A 5 54.47 23.22 22.08
CA ARG A 5 53.38 22.60 21.32
C ARG A 5 52.08 22.97 22.03
N LEU A 6 51.40 24.00 21.52
CA LEU A 6 50.01 24.28 21.87
C LEU A 6 49.20 23.07 21.41
N LYS A 7 48.87 22.17 22.34
CA LYS A 7 48.00 21.04 22.07
C LYS A 7 46.58 21.58 22.02
N ILE A 8 46.17 22.04 20.84
CA ILE A 8 44.78 22.38 20.55
C ILE A 8 44.00 21.05 20.64
N ARG A 9 43.43 20.78 21.81
CA ARG A 9 42.45 19.70 21.98
C ARG A 9 41.16 20.23 21.36
N ILE A 10 40.79 19.69 20.21
CA ILE A 10 39.43 19.87 19.69
C ILE A 10 38.51 19.17 20.70
N MET A 11 37.57 19.90 21.29
CA MET A 11 36.56 19.28 22.14
C MET A 11 35.62 18.50 21.23
N GLU A 12 35.65 17.18 21.35
CA GLU A 12 34.70 16.31 20.68
C GLU A 12 33.35 16.41 21.40
N PHE A 13 32.26 16.09 20.69
CA PHE A 13 30.91 16.15 21.25
C PHE A 13 30.78 15.31 22.54
N GLU A 14 31.48 14.18 22.62
CA GLU A 14 31.51 13.33 23.81
C GLU A 14 32.19 14.01 25.02
N ASP A 15 33.26 14.81 24.81
CA ASP A 15 33.93 15.55 25.88
C ASP A 15 33.01 16.63 26.49
N VAL A 16 32.18 17.26 25.65
CA VAL A 16 31.18 18.26 26.08
C VAL A 16 30.03 17.58 26.84
N LEU A 17 29.60 16.41 26.37
CA LEU A 17 28.61 15.58 27.05
C LEU A 17 29.11 15.13 28.42
N GLU A 18 30.35 14.65 28.52
CA GLU A 18 30.95 14.23 29.79
C GLU A 18 31.03 15.40 30.80
N LYS A 19 31.43 16.59 30.34
CA LYS A 19 31.46 17.80 31.19
C LYS A 19 30.08 18.28 31.66
N THR A 20 29.03 18.06 30.88
CA THR A 20 27.66 18.49 31.22
C THR A 20 26.87 17.46 32.04
N GLY A 21 27.47 16.31 32.36
CA GLY A 21 26.86 15.28 33.23
C GLY A 21 26.76 13.89 32.59
N GLY A 22 27.32 13.70 31.39
CA GLY A 22 27.37 12.45 30.63
C GLY A 22 25.99 11.85 30.37
N PHE A 23 25.96 10.55 30.08
CA PHE A 23 24.73 9.76 30.00
C PHE A 23 24.18 9.46 31.40
N GLY A 24 23.76 10.53 32.08
CA GLY A 24 23.29 10.50 33.47
C GLY A 24 21.98 9.72 33.65
N LYS A 25 21.57 9.56 34.91
CA LYS A 25 20.33 8.82 35.26
C LYS A 25 19.08 9.39 34.57
N PHE A 26 19.02 10.70 34.36
CA PHE A 26 17.92 11.35 33.66
C PHE A 26 17.87 10.96 32.18
N GLN A 27 19.01 11.04 31.47
CA GLN A 27 19.09 10.68 30.06
C GLN A 27 18.79 9.19 29.83
N LYS A 28 19.27 8.30 30.72
CA LYS A 28 18.90 6.88 30.73
C LYS A 28 17.40 6.67 30.93
N LYS A 29 16.78 7.37 31.90
CA LYS A 29 15.33 7.30 32.13
C LYS A 29 14.53 7.81 30.94
N LEU A 30 14.94 8.92 30.33
CA LEU A 30 14.29 9.46 29.14
C LEU A 30 14.36 8.47 27.98
N THR A 31 15.53 7.87 27.73
CA THR A 31 15.68 6.86 26.67
C THR A 31 14.81 5.64 26.92
N VAL A 32 14.81 5.10 28.14
CA VAL A 32 14.04 3.88 28.47
C VAL A 32 12.54 4.13 28.52
N LEU A 33 12.10 5.25 29.11
CA LEU A 33 10.68 5.53 29.33
C LEU A 33 10.00 6.21 28.14
N PHE A 34 10.74 6.91 27.28
CA PHE A 34 10.16 7.61 26.13
C PHE A 34 10.70 7.08 24.80
N LEU A 35 12.01 7.06 24.58
CA LEU A 35 12.53 6.72 23.26
C LEU A 35 12.24 5.26 22.88
N ILE A 36 12.47 4.30 23.77
CA ILE A 36 12.21 2.88 23.51
C ILE A 36 10.73 2.61 23.19
N PRO A 37 9.76 2.99 24.04
CA PRO A 37 8.36 2.72 23.75
C PRO A 37 7.88 3.46 22.51
N ILE A 38 8.28 4.71 22.29
CA ILE A 38 7.89 5.46 21.08
C ILE A 38 8.42 4.76 19.82
N ASN A 39 9.69 4.36 19.81
CA ASN A 39 10.31 3.69 18.65
C ASN A 39 9.82 2.26 18.44
N PHE A 40 9.25 1.60 19.45
CA PHE A 40 8.70 0.26 19.29
C PHE A 40 7.21 0.30 18.92
N PHE A 41 6.39 1.04 19.68
CA PHE A 41 4.94 1.04 19.50
C PHE A 41 4.50 1.78 18.24
N LEU A 42 5.16 2.88 17.86
CA LEU A 42 4.80 3.59 16.63
C LEU A 42 4.90 2.70 15.39
N PRO A 43 6.06 2.09 15.04
CA PRO A 43 6.13 1.22 13.87
C PRO A 43 5.27 -0.02 14.05
N TRP A 44 5.11 -0.56 15.26
CA TRP A 44 4.20 -1.69 15.49
C TRP A 44 2.77 -1.37 15.03
N PHE A 45 2.18 -0.27 15.52
CA PHE A 45 0.83 0.12 15.12
C PHE A 45 0.75 0.56 13.65
N TRP A 46 1.78 1.25 13.15
CA TRP A 46 1.79 1.76 11.77
C TRP A 46 1.91 0.63 10.75
N MET A 47 2.80 -0.34 10.98
CA MET A 47 2.96 -1.50 10.10
C MET A 47 1.69 -2.36 10.07
N ASN A 48 1.08 -2.64 11.21
CA ASN A 48 -0.19 -3.37 11.25
C ASN A 48 -1.29 -2.66 10.44
N LYS A 49 -1.37 -1.33 10.50
CA LYS A 49 -2.32 -0.56 9.69
C LYS A 49 -2.06 -0.67 8.19
N ILE A 50 -0.80 -0.62 7.74
CA ILE A 50 -0.48 -0.74 6.32
C ILE A 50 -0.99 -2.07 5.75
N PHE A 51 -0.74 -3.18 6.45
CA PHE A 51 -1.17 -4.50 6.01
C PHE A 51 -2.70 -4.66 6.01
N MET A 52 -3.41 -3.97 6.90
CA MET A 52 -4.88 -4.00 6.90
C MET A 52 -5.50 -3.12 5.81
N LEU A 53 -4.86 -2.01 5.46
CA LEU A 53 -5.38 -1.05 4.49
C LEU A 53 -4.93 -1.32 3.05
N SER A 54 -4.01 -2.26 2.83
CA SER A 54 -3.59 -2.63 1.48
C SER A 54 -4.69 -3.42 0.77
N VAL A 55 -5.39 -2.74 -0.13
CA VAL A 55 -6.34 -3.36 -1.05
C VAL A 55 -5.60 -3.64 -2.37
N PRO A 56 -5.54 -4.89 -2.84
CA PRO A 56 -4.93 -5.19 -4.13
C PRO A 56 -5.75 -4.60 -5.28
N GLN A 57 -5.16 -4.56 -6.47
CA GLN A 57 -5.91 -4.19 -7.66
C GLN A 57 -7.09 -5.14 -7.84
N HIS A 58 -8.25 -4.58 -8.15
CA HIS A 58 -9.48 -5.33 -8.33
C HIS A 58 -10.28 -4.73 -9.47
N TRP A 59 -11.19 -5.54 -10.00
CA TRP A 59 -12.15 -5.20 -11.05
C TRP A 59 -13.49 -5.87 -10.75
N CYS A 60 -14.55 -5.44 -11.43
CA CYS A 60 -15.88 -6.05 -11.24
C CYS A 60 -15.87 -7.51 -11.70
N ASP A 61 -16.46 -8.40 -10.89
CA ASP A 61 -16.72 -9.78 -11.30
C ASP A 61 -17.95 -9.84 -12.21
N VAL A 62 -17.85 -10.60 -13.30
CA VAL A 62 -18.90 -10.76 -14.32
C VAL A 62 -18.98 -12.25 -14.68
N PRO A 63 -19.89 -13.00 -14.03
CA PRO A 63 -19.94 -14.46 -14.17
C PRO A 63 -20.25 -14.93 -15.59
N GLU A 64 -20.84 -14.07 -16.43
CA GLU A 64 -21.10 -14.36 -17.83
C GLU A 64 -19.83 -14.58 -18.64
N PHE A 65 -18.73 -13.88 -18.29
CA PHE A 65 -17.44 -14.06 -18.95
C PHE A 65 -16.70 -15.32 -18.48
N SER A 66 -17.06 -15.91 -17.34
CA SER A 66 -16.49 -17.18 -16.88
C SER A 66 -16.80 -18.34 -17.84
N LEU A 67 -17.86 -18.22 -18.64
CA LEU A 67 -18.22 -19.17 -19.69
C LEU A 67 -17.49 -18.91 -21.03
N SER A 68 -16.77 -17.80 -21.13
CA SER A 68 -16.06 -17.39 -22.36
C SER A 68 -14.59 -17.81 -22.31
N ASN A 69 -13.99 -18.09 -23.47
CA ASN A 69 -12.56 -18.43 -23.59
C ASN A 69 -11.65 -17.18 -23.64
N LEU A 70 -12.07 -16.04 -23.11
CA LEU A 70 -11.29 -14.80 -23.12
C LEU A 70 -10.24 -14.80 -22.00
N SER A 71 -9.10 -14.18 -22.26
CA SER A 71 -8.11 -13.95 -21.19
C SER A 71 -8.62 -12.91 -20.18
N ILE A 72 -8.10 -12.96 -18.95
CA ILE A 72 -8.46 -12.02 -17.88
C ILE A 72 -8.17 -10.56 -18.30
N ALA A 73 -7.09 -10.34 -19.05
CA ALA A 73 -6.72 -9.01 -19.55
C ALA A 73 -7.75 -8.46 -20.55
N GLU A 74 -8.25 -9.30 -21.46
CA GLU A 74 -9.29 -8.91 -22.42
C GLU A 74 -10.63 -8.65 -21.71
N GLN A 75 -11.00 -9.50 -20.75
CA GLN A 75 -12.19 -9.31 -19.93
C GLN A 75 -12.13 -7.97 -19.18
N ARG A 76 -10.98 -7.66 -18.55
CA ARG A 76 -10.77 -6.40 -17.82
C ARG A 76 -10.97 -5.19 -18.72
N HIS A 77 -10.46 -5.23 -19.96
CA HIS A 77 -10.65 -4.15 -20.94
C HIS A 77 -12.11 -3.96 -21.36
N LEU A 78 -12.89 -5.04 -21.42
CA LEU A 78 -14.31 -4.99 -21.79
C LEU A 78 -15.24 -4.56 -20.64
N ILE A 79 -14.84 -4.84 -19.40
CA ILE A 79 -15.64 -4.55 -18.21
C ILE A 79 -15.34 -3.16 -17.66
N SER A 80 -14.06 -2.79 -17.57
CA SER A 80 -13.58 -1.66 -16.77
C SER A 80 -13.51 -0.37 -17.59
N PRO A 81 -14.25 0.68 -17.22
CA PRO A 81 -14.16 1.98 -17.89
C PRO A 81 -12.87 2.71 -17.51
N PRO A 82 -12.33 3.59 -18.38
CA PRO A 82 -11.09 4.31 -18.13
C PRO A 82 -11.20 5.34 -16.99
N SER A 83 -12.41 5.77 -16.64
CA SER A 83 -12.63 6.75 -15.57
C SER A 83 -12.47 6.16 -14.18
N ASP A 84 -12.91 4.92 -13.97
CA ASP A 84 -12.84 4.23 -12.68
C ASP A 84 -12.81 2.70 -12.90
N PRO A 85 -11.62 2.15 -13.18
CA PRO A 85 -11.48 0.76 -13.62
C PRO A 85 -11.65 -0.27 -12.51
N SER A 86 -11.76 0.15 -11.24
CA SER A 86 -11.82 -0.78 -10.10
C SER A 86 -13.20 -0.86 -9.47
N CYS A 87 -13.95 0.25 -9.42
CA CYS A 87 -15.24 0.27 -8.72
C CYS A 87 -16.46 0.27 -9.66
N SER A 88 -16.24 0.43 -10.96
CA SER A 88 -17.33 0.60 -11.93
C SER A 88 -17.18 -0.28 -13.17
N MET A 89 -18.30 -0.53 -13.84
CA MET A 89 -18.38 -1.32 -15.07
C MET A 89 -19.37 -0.71 -16.06
N PHE A 90 -19.28 -1.10 -17.32
CA PHE A 90 -20.26 -0.74 -18.34
C PHE A 90 -21.60 -1.45 -18.13
N ASN A 91 -22.72 -0.75 -18.31
CA ASN A 91 -24.07 -1.29 -18.22
C ASN A 91 -24.45 -2.00 -19.53
N LEU A 92 -23.79 -3.13 -19.81
CA LEU A 92 -24.01 -3.91 -21.02
C LEU A 92 -24.55 -5.30 -20.70
N SER A 93 -25.21 -5.91 -21.69
CA SER A 93 -25.68 -7.30 -21.58
C SER A 93 -24.54 -8.27 -21.89
N TYR A 94 -23.66 -8.50 -20.90
CA TYR A 94 -22.48 -9.37 -21.04
C TYR A 94 -22.81 -10.78 -21.55
N ALA A 95 -23.92 -11.36 -21.10
CA ALA A 95 -24.42 -12.66 -21.60
C ALA A 95 -24.60 -12.68 -23.13
N ARG A 96 -25.11 -11.60 -23.72
CA ARG A 96 -25.31 -11.52 -25.17
C ARG A 96 -24.01 -11.33 -25.93
N MET A 97 -23.09 -10.52 -25.40
CA MET A 97 -21.77 -10.34 -25.99
C MET A 97 -21.00 -11.66 -26.09
N VAL A 98 -21.07 -12.49 -25.05
CA VAL A 98 -20.46 -13.82 -25.05
C VAL A 98 -21.15 -14.78 -26.03
N GLN A 99 -22.50 -14.77 -26.10
CA GLN A 99 -23.26 -15.62 -27.03
C GLN A 99 -23.03 -15.26 -28.51
N GLU A 100 -22.97 -13.96 -28.83
CA GLU A 100 -22.80 -13.47 -30.19
C GLU A 100 -21.32 -13.42 -30.62
N GLY A 101 -20.38 -13.56 -29.68
CA GLY A 101 -18.95 -13.44 -29.93
C GLY A 101 -18.53 -12.03 -30.38
N ARG A 102 -19.32 -11.01 -30.04
CA ARG A 102 -19.08 -9.60 -30.39
C ARG A 102 -18.71 -8.82 -29.14
N PHE A 103 -17.47 -8.35 -29.11
CA PHE A 103 -16.89 -7.63 -27.98
C PHE A 103 -16.62 -6.19 -28.39
N GLU A 104 -17.68 -5.40 -28.52
CA GLU A 104 -17.60 -3.98 -28.86
C GLU A 104 -18.29 -3.16 -27.76
N ILE A 105 -17.60 -2.14 -27.26
CA ILE A 105 -18.12 -1.24 -26.24
C ILE A 105 -18.70 -0.01 -26.96
N PRO A 106 -20.00 0.29 -26.83
CA PRO A 106 -20.58 1.52 -27.34
C PRO A 106 -19.93 2.75 -26.69
N ASN A 107 -19.71 3.81 -27.48
CA ASN A 107 -19.10 5.06 -26.98
C ASN A 107 -20.00 5.79 -25.95
N ASP A 108 -21.30 5.51 -25.93
CA ASP A 108 -22.30 6.07 -25.03
C ASP A 108 -22.72 5.09 -23.91
N ALA A 109 -21.95 4.03 -23.69
CA ALA A 109 -22.25 3.04 -22.67
C ALA A 109 -22.30 3.69 -21.27
N GLU A 110 -23.44 3.50 -20.59
CA GLU A 110 -23.63 3.97 -19.22
C GLU A 110 -22.70 3.21 -18.26
N ILE A 111 -22.16 3.92 -17.27
CA ILE A 111 -21.27 3.36 -16.24
C ILE A 111 -22.06 3.17 -14.95
N ILE A 112 -21.97 1.98 -14.37
CA ILE A 112 -22.67 1.56 -13.15
C ILE A 112 -21.70 0.92 -12.15
N PRO A 113 -22.04 0.90 -10.84
CA PRO A 113 -21.25 0.14 -9.87
C PRO A 113 -21.30 -1.37 -10.16
N CYS A 114 -20.27 -2.10 -9.72
CA CYS A 114 -20.19 -3.56 -9.88
C CYS A 114 -21.43 -4.25 -9.29
N ARG A 115 -22.04 -5.20 -10.03
CA ARG A 115 -23.26 -5.91 -9.60
C ARG A 115 -22.99 -7.24 -8.89
N ALA A 116 -22.00 -8.00 -9.35
CA ALA A 116 -21.71 -9.35 -8.85
C ALA A 116 -20.49 -9.42 -7.92
N GLY A 117 -20.03 -8.28 -7.39
CA GLY A 117 -18.86 -8.18 -6.53
C GLY A 117 -17.59 -7.85 -7.28
N TRP A 118 -16.44 -8.22 -6.70
CA TRP A 118 -15.11 -7.88 -7.19
C TRP A 118 -14.23 -9.11 -7.28
N GLN A 119 -13.38 -9.13 -8.31
CA GLN A 119 -12.29 -10.05 -8.46
C GLN A 119 -10.97 -9.31 -8.17
N TYR A 120 -10.14 -9.92 -7.33
CA TYR A 120 -8.88 -9.33 -6.87
C TYR A 120 -7.68 -9.98 -7.56
N ASP A 121 -6.66 -9.19 -7.82
CA ASP A 121 -5.37 -9.67 -8.30
C ASP A 121 -4.60 -10.38 -7.17
N THR A 122 -4.12 -11.59 -7.47
CA THR A 122 -3.39 -12.46 -6.53
C THR A 122 -1.88 -12.49 -6.79
N GLU A 123 -1.33 -11.59 -7.62
CA GLU A 123 0.12 -11.55 -7.89
C GLU A 123 0.97 -11.39 -6.62
N ASN A 124 0.52 -10.56 -5.67
CA ASN A 124 1.28 -10.24 -4.46
C ASN A 124 0.79 -10.98 -3.21
N TYR A 125 -0.51 -11.28 -3.14
CA TYR A 125 -1.15 -11.86 -1.96
C TYR A 125 -2.28 -12.80 -2.39
N ASP A 126 -2.37 -13.98 -1.78
CA ASP A 126 -3.48 -14.90 -2.02
C ASP A 126 -4.79 -14.37 -1.41
N GLU A 127 -4.71 -13.76 -0.22
CA GLU A 127 -5.83 -13.16 0.49
C GLU A 127 -5.37 -11.89 1.23
N THR A 128 -6.25 -10.89 1.31
CA THR A 128 -6.07 -9.67 2.09
C THR A 128 -7.31 -9.40 2.94
N ALA A 129 -7.22 -8.49 3.90
CA ALA A 129 -8.37 -8.11 4.73
C ALA A 129 -9.56 -7.56 3.91
N ALA A 130 -9.33 -7.09 2.69
CA ALA A 130 -10.37 -6.60 1.79
C ALA A 130 -10.99 -7.68 0.91
N SER A 131 -10.29 -8.81 0.69
CA SER A 131 -10.75 -9.90 -0.17
C SER A 131 -11.30 -11.11 0.61
N LYS A 132 -11.32 -11.04 1.94
CA LYS A 132 -11.68 -12.13 2.86
C LYS A 132 -12.96 -11.83 3.64
#